data_AF-A0A537KKT3-F1
#
_entry.id   AF-A0A537KKT3-F1
#
_cell.length_a   1.000
_cell.length_b   1.000
_cell.length_c   1.000
_cell.angle_alpha   90.00
_cell.angle_beta   90.00
_cell.angle_gamma   90.00
#
_symmetry.space_group_name_H-M   'P 1'
#
loop_
_entity.id
_entity.type
_entity.pdbx_description
1 polymer ?
#
loop_
_entity_poly.entity_id
_entity_poly.type
_entity_poly.pdbx_seq_one_letter_code
_entity_poly.pdbx_strand_id
1 'polypeptide(L)'
;MYHVKFDPNGQLIKIQIDYFGTLTASYVYTLWEKNSNAKADEKSGNNQNSQDDKYELPSPVQQNAERIIEVFSTLTNPDVTDSREIVAIKILQGNTTLFSEEDPTGVQIAGENFSVVEEKIVQAGTTELSDPFIKLIV
;
A
#
# COMPACT_ATOMS: atom_id res chain seq x y z
N MET A 1 -10.03 5.65 -4.86
CA MET A 1 -9.20 4.72 -5.66
C MET A 1 -8.18 5.57 -6.38
N TYR A 2 -6.91 5.25 -6.18
CA TYR A 2 -5.77 5.99 -6.73
C TYR A 2 -5.35 5.41 -8.08
N HIS A 3 -4.69 6.21 -8.91
CA HIS A 3 -4.12 5.77 -10.19
C HIS A 3 -2.63 6.00 -10.24
N VAL A 4 -1.85 4.96 -10.54
CA VAL A 4 -0.38 5.05 -10.60
C VAL A 4 0.11 4.62 -11.97
N LYS A 5 0.83 5.54 -12.64
CA LYS A 5 1.44 5.30 -13.96
C LYS A 5 2.77 4.56 -13.85
N PHE A 6 2.98 3.55 -14.69
CA PHE A 6 4.24 2.81 -14.80
C PHE A 6 4.68 2.64 -16.25
N ASP A 7 5.97 2.44 -16.49
CA ASP A 7 6.48 2.11 -17.82
C ASP A 7 6.25 0.62 -18.12
N PRO A 8 5.45 0.25 -19.14
CA PRO A 8 5.18 -1.14 -19.48
C PRO A 8 6.47 -1.91 -19.82
N ASN A 9 7.48 -1.23 -20.37
CA ASN A 9 8.77 -1.84 -20.76
C ASN A 9 9.88 -1.60 -19.74
N GLY A 10 9.52 -1.05 -18.57
CA GLY A 10 10.47 -0.71 -17.51
C GLY A 10 10.89 -1.91 -16.66
N GLN A 11 11.53 -1.59 -15.54
CA GLN A 11 11.94 -2.58 -14.55
C GLN A 11 10.74 -3.13 -13.75
N LEU A 12 10.98 -4.18 -12.97
CA LEU A 12 9.99 -4.76 -12.07
C LEU A 12 9.38 -3.71 -11.14
N ILE A 13 8.07 -3.85 -10.92
CA ILE A 13 7.34 -3.04 -9.96
C ILE A 13 7.43 -3.70 -8.59
N LYS A 14 7.70 -2.91 -7.57
CA LYS A 14 7.74 -3.33 -6.17
C LYS A 14 6.76 -2.50 -5.35
N ILE A 15 6.20 -3.11 -4.34
CA ILE A 15 5.36 -2.45 -3.34
C ILE A 15 6.06 -2.61 -2.00
N GLN A 16 6.04 -1.54 -1.22
CA GLN A 16 6.42 -1.54 0.18
C GLN A 16 5.31 -0.89 0.99
N ILE A 17 4.89 -1.55 2.07
CA ILE A 17 3.93 -1.01 3.03
C ILE A 17 4.72 -0.61 4.27
N ASP A 18 4.64 0.66 4.64
CA ASP A 18 5.26 1.21 5.83
C ASP A 18 4.18 1.69 6.81
N TYR A 19 4.47 1.53 8.10
CA TYR A 19 3.59 1.93 9.18
C TYR A 19 4.24 2.94 10.09
N PHE A 20 3.53 4.02 10.37
CA PHE A 20 3.96 5.06 11.30
C PHE A 20 2.91 5.21 12.38
N GLY A 21 3.23 4.70 13.56
CA GLY A 21 2.29 4.62 14.65
C GLY A 21 2.79 3.72 15.77
N THR A 22 1.97 3.54 16.79
CA THR A 22 2.32 2.77 18.01
C THR A 22 1.42 1.57 18.24
N LEU A 23 0.30 1.47 17.52
CA LEU A 23 -0.63 0.37 17.68
C LEU A 23 -0.16 -0.91 16.96
N THR A 24 -0.77 -2.04 17.31
CA THR A 24 -0.62 -3.26 16.53
C THR A 24 -1.42 -3.13 15.23
N ALA A 25 -0.74 -3.38 14.12
CA ALA A 25 -1.31 -3.27 12.78
C ALA A 25 -1.01 -4.53 11.97
N SER A 26 -2.03 -5.08 11.32
CA SER A 26 -1.89 -6.19 10.37
C SER A 26 -2.37 -5.78 8.99
N TYR A 27 -1.75 -6.34 7.95
CA TYR A 27 -1.99 -5.99 6.57
C TYR A 27 -2.28 -7.23 5.73
N VAL A 28 -3.14 -7.06 4.72
CA VAL A 28 -3.29 -7.99 3.62
C VAL A 28 -3.08 -7.21 2.35
N TYR A 29 -1.99 -7.52 1.66
CA TYR A 29 -1.76 -7.09 0.29
C TYR A 29 -2.48 -8.06 -0.66
N THR A 30 -3.29 -7.52 -1.57
CA THR A 30 -3.89 -8.29 -2.65
C THR A 30 -3.57 -7.65 -4.00
N LEU A 31 -3.18 -8.47 -4.98
CA LEU A 31 -3.13 -8.08 -6.38
C LEU A 31 -4.34 -8.70 -7.09
N TRP A 32 -5.25 -7.87 -7.59
CA TRP A 32 -6.43 -8.30 -8.32
C TRP A 32 -6.21 -8.32 -9.82
N GLU A 33 -6.84 -9.28 -10.50
CA GLU A 33 -6.85 -9.34 -11.96
C GLU A 33 -7.72 -8.22 -12.57
N LYS A 34 -7.26 -7.64 -13.69
CA LYS A 34 -7.90 -6.46 -14.31
C LYS A 34 -9.39 -6.59 -14.66
N ASN A 35 -9.84 -7.81 -14.98
CA ASN A 35 -11.17 -8.07 -15.54
C ASN A 35 -12.00 -9.06 -14.69
N SER A 36 -11.59 -9.33 -13.44
CA SER A 36 -12.30 -10.26 -12.57
C SER A 36 -11.95 -10.05 -11.11
N ASN A 37 -12.83 -10.48 -10.21
CA ASN A 37 -12.53 -10.53 -8.77
C ASN A 37 -11.63 -11.73 -8.39
N ALA A 38 -10.78 -12.19 -9.31
CA ALA A 38 -9.78 -13.21 -9.03
C ALA A 38 -8.52 -12.54 -8.47
N LYS A 39 -7.90 -13.18 -7.48
CA LYS A 39 -6.63 -12.74 -6.90
C LYS A 39 -5.48 -13.34 -7.73
N ALA A 40 -4.60 -12.48 -8.22
CA ALA A 40 -3.36 -12.87 -8.87
C ALA A 40 -2.26 -13.21 -7.84
N ASP A 41 -2.24 -12.48 -6.72
CA ASP A 41 -1.35 -12.73 -5.58
C ASP A 41 -2.02 -12.20 -4.30
N GLU A 42 -1.67 -12.77 -3.14
CA GLU A 42 -2.12 -12.33 -1.83
C GLU A 42 -1.05 -12.64 -0.79
N LYS A 43 -0.73 -11.65 0.05
CA LYS A 43 0.26 -11.79 1.13
C LYS A 43 -0.22 -11.06 2.37
N SER A 44 -0.01 -11.67 3.53
CA SER A 44 -0.35 -11.08 4.82
C SER A 44 0.91 -10.73 5.59
N GLY A 45 0.85 -9.63 6.33
CA GLY A 45 1.95 -9.06 7.10
C GLY A 45 1.46 -8.33 8.35
N ASN A 46 2.39 -7.78 9.10
CA ASN A 46 2.10 -6.94 10.26
C ASN A 46 3.29 -6.03 10.57
N ASN A 47 3.05 -5.01 11.39
CA ASN A 47 4.05 -4.00 11.71
C ASN A 47 5.17 -4.46 12.67
N GLN A 48 5.27 -5.75 13.02
CA GLN A 48 6.34 -6.26 13.88
C GLN A 48 7.62 -6.58 13.08
N ASN A 49 7.50 -6.86 11.78
CA ASN A 49 8.63 -7.20 10.91
C ASN A 49 8.52 -6.50 9.55
N SER A 50 8.86 -5.21 9.51
CA SER A 50 8.75 -4.36 8.30
C SER A 50 9.58 -4.79 7.10
N GLN A 51 10.51 -5.74 7.26
CA GLN A 51 11.25 -6.30 6.11
C GLN A 51 10.39 -7.24 5.25
N ASP A 52 9.30 -7.77 5.81
CA ASP A 52 8.43 -8.75 5.15
C ASP A 52 7.30 -8.08 4.36
N ASP A 53 7.13 -6.77 4.50
CA ASP A 53 6.07 -5.97 3.85
C ASP A 53 6.51 -5.40 2.49
N LYS A 54 7.39 -6.14 1.79
CA LYS A 54 7.92 -5.80 0.46
C LYS A 54 7.57 -6.88 -0.55
N TYR A 55 6.90 -6.50 -1.63
CA TYR A 55 6.37 -7.44 -2.62
C TYR A 55 6.77 -7.02 -4.03
N GLU A 56 7.19 -7.99 -4.84
CA GLU A 56 7.43 -7.77 -6.27
C GLU A 56 6.21 -8.22 -7.07
N LEU A 57 5.81 -7.42 -8.07
CA LEU A 57 4.71 -7.79 -8.95
C LEU A 57 5.18 -8.80 -10.00
N PRO A 58 4.26 -9.65 -10.51
CA PRO A 58 4.58 -10.65 -11.51
C PRO A 58 5.26 -10.06 -12.77
N SER A 59 6.28 -10.74 -13.29
CA SER A 59 6.88 -10.48 -14.61
C SER A 59 6.17 -11.25 -15.74
N PRO A 60 6.02 -10.70 -16.96
CA PRO A 60 6.57 -9.42 -17.43
C PRO A 60 5.73 -8.22 -16.95
N VAL A 61 6.35 -7.04 -16.84
CA VAL A 61 5.75 -5.82 -16.24
C VAL A 61 4.43 -5.43 -16.90
N GLN A 62 4.35 -5.56 -18.23
CA GLN A 62 3.17 -5.26 -19.04
C GLN A 62 1.90 -5.99 -18.57
N GLN A 63 2.01 -7.17 -17.96
CA GLN A 63 0.84 -7.92 -17.53
C GLN A 63 0.11 -7.28 -16.33
N ASN A 64 0.78 -6.38 -15.62
CA ASN A 64 0.20 -5.67 -14.47
C ASN A 64 -0.63 -4.45 -14.90
N ALA A 65 -0.68 -4.13 -16.21
CA ALA A 65 -1.55 -3.08 -16.72
C ALA A 65 -3.01 -3.35 -16.33
N GLU A 66 -3.63 -2.34 -15.74
CA GLU A 66 -5.00 -2.34 -15.23
C GLU A 66 -5.28 -3.28 -14.06
N ARG A 67 -4.28 -3.96 -13.50
CA ARG A 67 -4.43 -4.67 -12.23
C ARG A 67 -4.61 -3.67 -11.09
N ILE A 68 -5.23 -4.14 -10.02
CA ILE A 68 -5.52 -3.33 -8.83
C ILE A 68 -4.73 -3.89 -7.66
N ILE A 69 -4.02 -3.02 -6.98
CA ILE A 69 -3.40 -3.27 -5.69
C ILE A 69 -4.41 -2.85 -4.62
N GLU A 70 -4.63 -3.73 -3.65
CA GLU A 70 -5.40 -3.47 -2.44
C GLU A 70 -4.47 -3.71 -1.25
N VAL A 71 -4.52 -2.82 -0.26
CA VAL A 71 -3.80 -2.98 1.01
C VAL A 71 -4.78 -2.86 2.16
N PHE A 72 -5.38 -3.97 2.54
CA PHE A 72 -6.33 -4.00 3.64
C PHE A 72 -5.59 -4.01 4.98
N SER A 73 -5.78 -2.97 5.79
CA SER A 73 -5.09 -2.76 7.06
C SER A 73 -6.09 -2.84 8.21
N THR A 74 -5.73 -3.56 9.27
CA THR A 74 -6.49 -3.63 10.53
C THR A 74 -5.65 -3.01 11.64
N LEU A 75 -6.16 -1.97 12.28
CA LEU A 75 -5.50 -1.21 13.35
C LEU A 75 -6.30 -1.40 14.64
N THR A 76 -5.67 -1.95 15.68
CA THR A 76 -6.36 -2.18 16.96
C THR A 76 -5.79 -1.29 18.06
N ASN A 77 -6.64 -0.48 18.67
CA ASN A 77 -6.30 0.38 19.80
C ASN A 77 -6.84 -0.22 21.10
N PRO A 78 -6.01 -0.92 21.90
CA PRO A 78 -6.43 -1.47 23.19
C PRO A 78 -6.43 -0.43 24.32
N ASP A 79 -5.95 0.80 24.06
CA ASP A 79 -5.75 1.81 25.08
C ASP A 79 -7.04 2.60 25.37
N VAL A 80 -6.92 3.54 26.32
CA VAL A 80 -8.01 4.43 26.76
C VAL A 80 -7.99 5.81 26.08
N THR A 81 -7.03 6.04 25.20
CA THR A 81 -6.90 7.28 24.42
C THR A 81 -6.86 6.98 22.93
N ASP A 82 -7.44 7.88 22.14
CA ASP A 82 -7.36 7.82 20.69
C ASP A 82 -5.91 7.94 20.23
N SER A 83 -5.58 7.29 19.12
CA SER A 83 -4.24 7.32 18.55
C SER A 83 -4.28 7.64 17.07
N ARG A 84 -3.28 8.40 16.59
CA ARG A 84 -3.13 8.77 15.18
C ARG A 84 -2.16 7.80 14.53
N GLU A 85 -2.63 7.06 13.55
CA GLU A 85 -1.87 6.04 12.84
C GLU A 85 -1.81 6.35 11.35
N ILE A 86 -0.72 5.98 10.70
CA ILE A 86 -0.52 6.17 9.26
C ILE A 86 -0.05 4.86 8.62
N VAL A 87 -0.77 4.44 7.59
CA VAL A 87 -0.34 3.37 6.67
C VAL A 87 0.09 4.04 5.36
N ALA A 88 1.34 3.84 4.97
CA ALA A 88 1.91 4.46 3.79
C ALA A 88 2.36 3.39 2.78
N ILE A 89 2.02 3.58 1.52
CA ILE A 89 2.31 2.63 0.46
C ILE A 89 3.27 3.29 -0.53
N LYS A 90 4.40 2.62 -0.76
CA LYS A 90 5.40 3.04 -1.74
C LYS A 90 5.42 2.04 -2.89
N ILE A 91 5.11 2.51 -4.08
CA ILE A 91 5.17 1.74 -5.32
C ILE A 91 6.42 2.21 -6.06
N LEU A 92 7.33 1.28 -6.35
CA LEU A 92 8.58 1.56 -7.04
C LEU A 92 8.62 0.84 -8.37
N GLN A 93 9.23 1.46 -9.38
CA GLN A 93 9.66 0.80 -10.59
C GLN A 93 11.18 0.92 -10.71
N GLY A 94 11.88 -0.18 -10.46
CA GLY A 94 13.32 -0.11 -10.21
C GLY A 94 13.63 0.68 -8.94
N ASN A 95 14.35 1.79 -9.09
CA ASN A 95 14.69 2.71 -8.00
C ASN A 95 13.82 3.97 -7.95
N THR A 96 12.88 4.11 -8.87
CA THR A 96 12.02 5.29 -8.96
C THR A 96 10.72 5.04 -8.22
N THR A 97 10.35 5.92 -7.29
CA THR A 97 9.01 5.90 -6.70
C THR A 97 8.01 6.43 -7.72
N LEU A 98 6.94 5.68 -7.94
CA LEU A 98 5.80 6.08 -8.76
C LEU A 98 4.78 6.79 -7.87
N PHE A 99 4.15 7.84 -8.37
CA PHE A 99 3.18 8.62 -7.61
C PHE A 99 1.78 8.43 -8.17
N SER A 100 0.79 8.62 -7.30
CA SER A 100 -0.61 8.65 -7.71
C SER A 100 -0.87 9.91 -8.54
N GLU A 101 -1.85 9.87 -9.44
CA GLU A 101 -2.29 11.07 -10.17
C GLU A 101 -2.92 12.09 -9.22
N GLU A 102 -3.46 11.63 -8.10
CA GLU A 102 -4.04 12.43 -7.04
C GLU A 102 -2.97 13.21 -6.25
N ASP A 103 -1.80 12.61 -6.02
CA ASP A 103 -0.65 13.20 -5.32
C ASP A 103 0.62 13.10 -6.17
N PRO A 104 0.76 13.89 -7.25
CA PRO A 104 1.81 13.72 -8.26
C PRO A 104 3.25 13.99 -7.76
N THR A 105 3.39 14.57 -6.56
CA THR A 105 4.67 14.78 -5.87
C THR A 105 4.91 13.77 -4.75
N GLY A 106 3.94 12.88 -4.50
CA GLY A 106 3.88 12.02 -3.34
C GLY A 106 3.60 12.77 -2.04
N VAL A 107 3.50 11.99 -0.96
CA VAL A 107 3.37 12.50 0.41
C VAL A 107 4.65 12.18 1.18
N GLN A 108 5.22 13.19 1.84
CA GLN A 108 6.47 13.04 2.58
C GLN A 108 6.21 12.66 4.04
N ILE A 109 6.74 11.52 4.48
CA ILE A 109 6.71 11.07 5.88
C ILE A 109 8.12 10.69 6.30
N ALA A 110 8.57 11.21 7.44
CA ALA A 110 9.90 10.93 8.01
C ALA A 110 11.08 11.14 7.02
N GLY A 111 10.92 12.05 6.05
CA GLY A 111 11.94 12.35 5.04
C GLY A 111 11.86 11.51 3.76
N GLU A 112 10.95 10.53 3.69
CA GLU A 112 10.74 9.68 2.50
C GLU A 112 9.42 10.02 1.80
N ASN A 113 9.36 9.82 0.48
CA ASN A 113 8.15 10.03 -0.32
C ASN A 113 7.39 8.72 -0.52
N PHE A 114 6.07 8.80 -0.39
CA PHE A 114 5.14 7.69 -0.55
C PHE A 114 4.16 7.93 -1.70
N SER A 115 3.73 6.85 -2.33
CA SER A 115 2.80 6.87 -3.47
C SER A 115 1.37 7.16 -3.03
N VAL A 116 0.97 6.56 -1.90
CA VAL A 116 -0.36 6.70 -1.29
C VAL A 116 -0.18 6.65 0.22
N VAL A 117 -0.95 7.46 0.95
CA VAL A 117 -0.93 7.52 2.42
C VAL A 117 -2.36 7.54 2.94
N GLU A 118 -2.65 6.66 3.88
CA GLU A 118 -3.92 6.62 4.61
C GLU A 118 -3.65 6.93 6.08
N GLU A 119 -4.23 8.04 6.56
CA GLU A 119 -4.14 8.47 7.94
C GLU A 119 -5.46 8.23 8.66
N LYS A 120 -5.40 7.68 9.88
CA LYS A 120 -6.57 7.45 10.72
C LYS A 120 -6.36 7.88 12.16
N ILE A 121 -7.43 8.38 12.76
CA ILE A 121 -7.56 8.48 14.21
C ILE A 121 -8.32 7.23 14.67
N VAL A 122 -7.64 6.33 15.37
CA VAL A 122 -8.20 5.08 15.89
C VAL A 122 -8.67 5.32 17.32
N GLN A 123 -9.98 5.23 17.53
CA GLN A 123 -10.58 5.51 18.84
C GLN A 123 -10.14 4.50 19.90
N ALA A 124 -10.05 4.95 21.14
CA ALA A 124 -9.78 4.08 22.29
C ALA A 124 -10.70 2.86 22.35
N GLY A 125 -10.14 1.67 22.57
CA GLY A 125 -10.89 0.42 22.68
C GLY A 125 -11.56 -0.06 21.38
N THR A 126 -11.12 0.42 20.22
CA THR A 126 -11.70 0.07 18.91
C THR A 126 -10.71 -0.61 17.97
N THR A 127 -11.26 -1.22 16.91
CA THR A 127 -10.50 -1.69 15.76
C THR A 127 -11.01 -0.95 14.52
N GLU A 128 -10.09 -0.34 13.80
CA GLU A 128 -10.36 0.41 12.57
C GLU A 128 -9.76 -0.32 11.36
N LEU A 129 -10.42 -0.17 10.21
CA LEU A 129 -10.04 -0.83 8.96
C LEU A 129 -9.69 0.23 7.90
N SER A 130 -8.56 0.11 7.21
CA SER A 130 -8.20 0.96 6.08
C SER A 130 -8.01 0.12 4.82
N ASP A 131 -8.43 0.61 3.67
CA ASP A 131 -8.47 -0.21 2.45
C ASP A 131 -8.27 0.62 1.15
N PRO A 132 -7.06 1.15 0.92
CA PRO A 132 -6.74 1.84 -0.32
C PRO A 132 -6.66 0.88 -1.51
N PHE A 133 -7.41 1.22 -2.56
CA PHE A 133 -7.32 0.61 -3.89
C PHE A 133 -6.50 1.48 -4.84
N ILE A 134 -5.51 0.89 -5.51
CA ILE A 134 -4.59 1.56 -6.43
C ILE A 134 -4.61 0.82 -7.77
N LYS A 135 -5.10 1.48 -8.83
CA LYS A 135 -5.09 0.92 -10.19
C LYS A 135 -3.78 1.28 -10.90
N LEU A 136 -3.13 0.27 -11.47
CA LEU A 136 -1.93 0.44 -12.28
C LEU A 136 -2.30 0.80 -13.72
N ILE A 137 -1.77 1.91 -14.23
CA ILE A 137 -2.03 2.39 -15.58
C ILE A 137 -0.72 2.64 -16.33
N VAL A 138 -0.79 2.63 -17.66
CA VAL A 138 0.34 2.87 -18.58
C VAL A 138 0.27 4.28 -19.12
#